data_AF-I1JXQ6-F1
#
_entry.id   AF-I1JXQ6-F1
#
_cell.length_a   1.000
_cell.length_b   1.000
_cell.length_c   1.000
_cell.angle_alpha   90.00
_cell.angle_beta   90.00
_cell.angle_gamma   90.00
#
_symmetry.space_group_name_H-M   'P 1'
#
loop_
_entity.id
_entity.type
_entity.pdbx_description
1 polymer ?
#
loop_
_entity_poly.entity_id
_entity_poly.type
_entity_poly.pdbx_seq_one_letter_code
_entity_poly.pdbx_strand_id
1 'polypeptide(L)'
;MESVDANSEVENDAEMKLLRDKFRLSAISIIESQAKQNGMEVSKVVVTCVADLAFKYTERLARDLHLFAQHANRKSVNMEDVILCGHRNEHVSGMLRSFSNDLKAKDPQSERKRKKEPKKNDKGTA
;
A
#
# COMPACT_ATOMS: atom_id res chain seq x y z
N MET A 1 -25.10 -25.65 -13.78
CA MET A 1 -24.20 -25.20 -12.69
C MET A 1 -23.22 -24.12 -13.17
N GLU A 2 -23.26 -23.69 -14.44
CA GLU A 2 -22.40 -22.64 -15.02
C GLU A 2 -22.84 -21.19 -14.70
N SER A 3 -24.00 -20.98 -14.08
CA SER A 3 -24.54 -19.62 -13.87
C SER A 3 -23.88 -18.85 -12.72
N VAL A 4 -23.24 -19.54 -11.77
CA VAL A 4 -22.64 -18.88 -10.58
C VAL A 4 -21.27 -18.31 -10.92
N ASP A 5 -20.45 -19.04 -11.68
CA ASP A 5 -19.12 -18.57 -12.10
C ASP A 5 -19.22 -17.35 -13.02
N ALA A 6 -20.14 -17.38 -14.00
CA ALA A 6 -20.36 -16.25 -14.91
C ALA A 6 -20.78 -14.97 -14.19
N ASN A 7 -21.65 -15.06 -13.17
CA ASN A 7 -22.04 -13.89 -12.38
C ASN A 7 -20.85 -13.35 -11.56
N SER A 8 -20.05 -14.23 -10.96
CA SER A 8 -18.88 -13.81 -10.18
C SER A 8 -17.80 -13.13 -11.04
N GLU A 9 -17.57 -13.61 -12.26
CA GLU A 9 -16.62 -13.01 -13.19
C GLU A 9 -17.08 -11.63 -13.66
N VAL A 10 -18.39 -11.48 -13.95
CA VAL A 10 -18.98 -10.19 -14.35
C VAL A 10 -18.93 -9.17 -13.20
N GLU A 11 -19.24 -9.59 -11.98
CA GLU A 11 -19.12 -8.73 -10.79
C GLU A 11 -17.68 -8.28 -10.58
N ASN A 12 -16.72 -9.21 -10.66
CA ASN A 12 -15.30 -8.90 -10.57
C ASN A 12 -14.85 -7.91 -11.66
N ASP A 13 -15.32 -8.05 -12.90
CA ASP A 13 -14.99 -7.13 -13.99
C ASP A 13 -15.58 -5.73 -13.77
N ALA A 14 -16.83 -5.65 -13.29
CA ALA A 14 -17.46 -4.38 -12.94
C ALA A 14 -16.73 -3.67 -11.79
N GLU A 15 -16.34 -4.40 -10.75
CA GLU A 15 -15.55 -3.88 -9.63
C GLU A 15 -14.15 -3.42 -10.06
N MET A 16 -13.47 -4.22 -10.89
CA MET A 16 -12.16 -3.85 -11.47
C MET A 16 -12.24 -2.59 -12.32
N LYS A 17 -13.31 -2.44 -13.12
CA LYS A 17 -13.56 -1.24 -13.91
C LYS A 17 -13.78 -0.02 -13.02
N LEU A 18 -14.63 -0.15 -12.00
CA LEU A 18 -14.89 0.93 -11.04
C LEU A 18 -13.61 1.35 -10.29
N LEU A 19 -12.79 0.38 -9.87
CA LEU A 19 -11.51 0.65 -9.21
C LEU A 19 -10.55 1.40 -10.13
N ARG A 20 -10.45 0.98 -11.40
CA ARG A 20 -9.62 1.64 -12.41
C ARG A 20 -10.07 3.07 -12.67
N ASP A 21 -11.38 3.32 -12.79
CA ASP A 21 -11.93 4.65 -13.03
C ASP A 21 -11.67 5.58 -11.84
N LYS A 22 -11.88 5.10 -10.60
CA LYS A 22 -11.54 5.87 -9.38
C LYS A 22 -10.05 6.18 -9.30
N PHE A 23 -9.20 5.20 -9.60
CA PHE A 23 -7.75 5.40 -9.62
C PHE A 23 -7.35 6.45 -10.65
N ARG A 24 -7.88 6.38 -11.87
CA ARG A 24 -7.63 7.35 -12.94
C ARG A 24 -8.03 8.76 -12.54
N LEU A 25 -9.22 8.96 -11.96
CA LEU A 25 -9.64 10.28 -11.48
C LEU A 25 -8.70 10.86 -10.42
N SER A 26 -8.23 10.03 -9.48
CA SER A 26 -7.25 10.44 -8.47
C SER A 26 -5.92 10.82 -9.10
N ALA A 27 -5.40 10.00 -10.03
CA ALA A 27 -4.16 10.26 -10.75
C ALA A 27 -4.24 11.55 -11.56
N ILE A 28 -5.34 11.78 -12.29
CA ILE A 28 -5.60 13.02 -13.04
C ILE A 28 -5.53 14.23 -12.10
N SER A 29 -6.22 14.17 -10.95
CA SER A 29 -6.23 15.26 -9.97
C SER A 29 -4.82 15.60 -9.45
N ILE A 30 -4.00 14.58 -9.15
CA ILE A 30 -2.60 14.78 -8.73
C ILE A 30 -1.78 15.43 -9.84
N ILE A 31 -1.90 14.94 -11.08
CA ILE A 31 -1.14 15.45 -12.22
C ILE A 31 -1.52 16.90 -12.53
N GLU A 32 -2.81 17.22 -12.56
CA GLU A 32 -3.28 18.59 -12.81
C GLU A 32 -2.89 19.55 -11.68
N SER A 33 -2.94 19.11 -10.42
CA SER A 33 -2.47 19.90 -9.29
C SER A 33 -0.97 20.20 -9.40
N GLN A 34 -0.16 19.19 -9.73
CA GLN A 34 1.28 19.34 -9.93
C GLN A 34 1.61 20.26 -11.13
N ALA A 35 0.85 20.14 -12.23
CA ALA A 35 0.99 20.97 -13.42
C ALA A 35 0.74 22.45 -13.08
N LYS A 36 -0.36 22.73 -12.36
CA LYS A 36 -0.71 24.09 -11.90
C LYS A 36 0.35 24.66 -10.96
N GLN A 37 0.87 23.88 -10.02
CA GLN A 37 1.95 24.31 -9.11
C GLN A 37 3.23 24.70 -9.86
N ASN A 38 3.52 24.02 -10.97
CA ASN A 38 4.68 24.29 -11.80
C ASN A 38 4.42 25.33 -12.91
N GLY A 39 3.22 25.91 -13.00
CA GLY A 39 2.85 26.84 -14.07
C GLY A 39 2.83 26.20 -15.47
N MET A 40 2.58 24.89 -15.55
CA MET A 40 2.57 24.13 -16.79
C MET A 40 1.17 23.62 -17.13
N GLU A 41 0.91 23.42 -18.42
CA GLU A 41 -0.24 22.67 -18.92
C GLU A 41 0.21 21.27 -19.34
N VAL A 42 -0.60 20.24 -19.04
CA VAL A 42 -0.31 18.85 -19.40
C VAL A 42 -1.33 18.36 -20.41
N SER A 43 -0.85 17.80 -21.52
CA SER A 43 -1.70 17.20 -22.54
C SER A 43 -2.53 16.05 -21.97
N LYS A 44 -3.82 15.98 -22.34
CA LYS A 44 -4.75 14.92 -21.91
C LYS A 44 -4.24 13.50 -22.18
N VAL A 45 -3.48 13.33 -23.28
CA VAL A 45 -2.86 12.04 -23.63
C VAL A 45 -1.82 11.67 -22.59
N VAL A 46 -0.96 12.62 -22.21
CA VAL A 46 0.07 12.41 -21.18
C VAL A 46 -0.56 12.08 -19.83
N VAL A 47 -1.62 12.81 -19.43
CA VAL A 47 -2.33 12.53 -18.17
C VAL A 47 -2.87 11.10 -18.14
N THR A 48 -3.56 10.69 -19.22
CA THR A 48 -4.11 9.33 -19.34
C THR A 48 -3.00 8.27 -19.31
N CYS A 49 -1.90 8.48 -20.02
CA CYS A 49 -0.76 7.57 -20.04
C CYS A 49 -0.13 7.42 -18.65
N VAL A 50 0.08 8.51 -17.92
CA VAL A 50 0.66 8.47 -16.56
C VAL A 50 -0.29 7.76 -15.60
N ALA A 51 -1.61 8.00 -15.69
CA ALA A 51 -2.60 7.30 -14.88
C ALA A 51 -2.59 5.79 -15.13
N ASP A 52 -2.50 5.35 -16.38
CA ASP A 52 -2.42 3.94 -16.74
C ASP A 52 -1.11 3.28 -16.30
N LEU A 53 0.02 3.99 -16.40
CA LEU A 53 1.31 3.53 -15.89
C LEU A 53 1.31 3.40 -14.38
N ALA A 54 0.75 4.37 -13.66
CA ALA A 54 0.61 4.33 -12.22
C ALA A 54 -0.27 3.16 -11.77
N PHE A 55 -1.37 2.87 -12.49
CA PHE A 55 -2.22 1.72 -12.21
C PHE A 55 -1.48 0.39 -12.44
N LYS A 56 -0.71 0.26 -13.53
CA LYS A 56 0.14 -0.93 -13.74
C LYS A 56 1.22 -1.08 -12.67
N TYR A 57 1.76 0.04 -12.18
CA TYR A 57 2.76 0.03 -11.12
C TYR A 57 2.20 -0.48 -9.79
N THR A 58 0.93 -0.22 -9.46
CA THR A 58 0.34 -0.71 -8.20
C THR A 58 0.29 -2.24 -8.14
N GLU A 59 0.09 -2.93 -9.27
CA GLU A 59 0.15 -4.39 -9.33
C GLU A 59 1.52 -4.93 -8.93
N ARG A 60 2.59 -4.35 -9.50
CA ARG A 60 3.97 -4.69 -9.14
C ARG A 60 4.25 -4.38 -7.68
N LEU A 61 3.84 -3.20 -7.22
CA LEU A 61 4.01 -2.77 -5.83
C LEU A 61 3.33 -3.74 -4.85
N ALA A 62 2.11 -4.18 -5.15
CA ALA A 62 1.37 -5.13 -4.31
C ALA A 62 2.08 -6.49 -4.21
N ARG A 63 2.66 -6.99 -5.31
CA ARG A 63 3.46 -8.23 -5.32
C ARG A 63 4.73 -8.07 -4.47
N ASP A 64 5.45 -6.96 -4.65
CA ASP A 64 6.68 -6.68 -3.88
C ASP A 64 6.36 -6.59 -2.37
N LEU A 65 5.29 -5.89 -1.98
CA LEU A 65 4.83 -5.79 -0.59
C LEU A 65 4.48 -7.16 0.01
N HIS A 66 3.76 -7.99 -0.75
CA HIS A 66 3.42 -9.35 -0.33
C HIS A 66 4.69 -10.19 -0.10
N LEU A 67 5.64 -10.13 -1.04
CA LEU A 67 6.91 -10.86 -0.94
C LEU A 67 7.77 -10.39 0.24
N PHE A 68 7.80 -9.09 0.54
CA PHE A 68 8.54 -8.56 1.70
C PHE A 68 7.92 -9.00 3.03
N ALA A 69 6.60 -8.96 3.15
CA ALA A 69 5.90 -9.47 4.32
C ALA A 69 6.16 -10.98 4.49
N GLN A 70 6.05 -11.75 3.40
CA GLN A 70 6.30 -13.19 3.39
C GLN A 70 7.75 -13.52 3.74
N HIS A 71 8.72 -12.79 3.20
CA HIS A 71 10.15 -12.95 3.50
C HIS A 71 10.45 -12.75 4.99
N ALA A 72 9.72 -11.84 5.65
CA ALA A 72 9.79 -11.61 7.09
C ALA A 72 8.87 -12.56 7.91
N ASN A 73 8.34 -13.64 7.33
CA ASN A 73 7.40 -14.58 7.95
C ASN A 73 6.13 -13.93 8.52
N ARG A 74 5.66 -12.83 7.91
CA ARG A 74 4.42 -12.13 8.29
C ARG A 74 3.33 -12.35 7.24
N LYS A 75 2.08 -12.33 7.70
CA LYS A 75 0.87 -12.36 6.84
C LYS A 75 0.27 -10.96 6.59
N SER A 76 0.83 -9.95 7.25
CA SER A 76 0.38 -8.56 7.14
C SER A 76 1.56 -7.66 6.77
N VAL A 77 1.31 -6.76 5.82
CA VAL A 77 2.25 -5.75 5.35
C VAL A 77 2.38 -4.66 6.41
N ASN A 78 3.61 -4.20 6.68
CA ASN A 78 3.89 -3.11 7.61
C ASN A 78 4.64 -1.96 6.91
N MET A 79 5.00 -0.93 7.68
CA MET A 79 5.73 0.23 7.14
C MET A 79 7.12 -0.11 6.60
N GLU A 80 7.80 -1.11 7.15
CA GLU A 80 9.14 -1.51 6.69
C GLU A 80 9.08 -2.11 5.28
N ASP A 81 8.02 -2.86 4.96
CA ASP A 81 7.78 -3.38 3.60
C ASP A 81 7.59 -2.24 2.60
N VAL A 82 6.85 -1.19 2.98
CA VAL A 82 6.61 -0.01 2.14
C VAL A 82 7.90 0.78 1.92
N ILE A 83 8.69 0.98 2.97
CA ILE A 83 9.99 1.66 2.88
C ILE A 83 10.95 0.88 1.97
N LEU A 84 10.93 -0.47 2.04
CA LEU A 84 11.76 -1.35 1.24
C LEU A 84 11.39 -1.30 -0.26
N CYS A 85 10.13 -1.07 -0.62
CA CYS A 85 9.76 -0.82 -2.02
C CYS A 85 10.52 0.38 -2.62
N GLY A 86 10.92 1.35 -1.81
CA GLY A 86 11.71 2.51 -2.22
C GLY A 86 13.21 2.26 -2.42
N HIS A 87 13.74 1.07 -2.15
CA HIS A 87 15.19 0.80 -2.02
C HIS A 87 16.07 1.21 -3.22
N ARG A 88 15.50 1.35 -4.41
CA ARG A 88 16.23 1.80 -5.62
C ARG A 88 16.49 3.31 -5.63
N ASN A 89 15.79 4.06 -4.78
CA ASN A 89 15.86 5.51 -4.69
C ASN A 89 15.93 5.93 -3.22
N GLU A 90 17.16 6.15 -2.73
CA GLU A 90 17.42 6.53 -1.34
C GLU A 90 16.68 7.78 -0.90
N HIS A 91 16.47 8.74 -1.81
CA HIS A 91 15.67 9.94 -1.51
C HIS A 91 14.21 9.59 -1.22
N VAL A 92 13.61 8.71 -2.04
CA VAL A 92 12.24 8.22 -1.82
C VAL A 92 12.16 7.40 -0.53
N SER A 93 13.07 6.46 -0.29
CA SER A 93 13.10 5.70 0.96
C SER A 93 13.30 6.60 2.18
N GLY A 94 14.10 7.66 2.06
CA GLY A 94 14.26 8.70 3.08
C GLY A 94 12.95 9.43 3.39
N MET A 95 12.25 9.92 2.37
CA MET A 95 10.93 10.56 2.53
C MET A 95 9.90 9.62 3.17
N LEU A 96 9.87 8.34 2.76
CA LEU A 96 8.98 7.34 3.35
C LEU A 96 9.30 7.06 4.82
N ARG A 97 10.58 7.01 5.19
CA ARG A 97 11.02 6.87 6.60
C ARG A 97 10.59 8.07 7.44
N SER A 98 10.81 9.29 6.96
CA SER A 98 10.38 10.51 7.65
C SER A 98 8.86 10.51 7.84
N PHE A 99 8.11 10.20 6.79
CA PHE A 99 6.64 10.11 6.86
C PHE A 99 6.16 9.02 7.84
N SER A 100 6.82 7.86 7.88
CA SER A 100 6.53 6.80 8.85
C SER A 100 6.72 7.27 10.31
N ASN A 101 7.79 8.03 10.58
CA ASN A 101 8.06 8.58 11.90
C ASN A 101 7.02 9.64 12.30
N ASP A 102 6.62 10.51 11.37
CA ASP A 102 5.58 11.51 11.60
C ASP A 102 4.22 10.87 11.93
N LEU A 103 3.89 9.75 11.30
CA LEU A 103 2.68 8.98 11.61
C LEU A 103 2.75 8.35 13.01
N LYS A 104 3.89 7.77 13.40
CA LYS A 104 4.09 7.21 14.75
C LYS A 104 3.99 8.29 15.84
N ALA A 105 4.48 9.49 15.57
CA ALA A 105 4.38 10.62 16.50
C ALA A 105 2.92 11.08 16.71
N LYS A 106 2.06 10.93 15.69
CA LYS A 106 0.63 11.28 15.75
C LYS A 106 -0.25 10.19 16.39
N ASP A 107 0.22 8.95 16.50
CA ASP A 107 -0.50 7.82 17.11
C ASP A 107 0.18 7.25 18.37
N PRO A 108 0.28 8.03 19.48
CA PRO A 108 0.96 7.60 20.69
C PRO A 108 0.18 6.59 21.56
N GLN A 109 -1.00 6.09 21.13
CA GLN A 109 -1.96 5.49 22.07
C GLN A 109 -1.97 3.95 22.14
N SER A 110 -1.26 3.21 21.28
CA SER A 110 -1.44 1.75 21.19
C SER A 110 -0.49 0.87 22.05
N GLU A 111 0.68 1.36 22.50
CA GLU A 111 1.69 0.47 23.10
C GLU A 111 1.60 0.26 24.64
N ARG A 112 0.81 1.04 25.38
CA ARG A 112 0.86 1.01 26.87
C ARG A 112 0.18 -0.18 27.58
N LYS A 113 -0.43 -1.14 26.88
CA LYS A 113 -1.36 -2.11 27.52
C LYS A 113 -0.91 -3.57 27.65
N ARG A 114 0.30 -3.99 27.28
CA ARG A 114 0.67 -5.42 27.34
C ARG A 114 2.06 -5.69 27.93
N LYS A 115 2.20 -5.55 29.26
CA LYS A 115 3.34 -6.11 30.03
C LYS A 115 2.87 -7.39 30.75
N LYS A 116 3.41 -8.53 30.32
CA LYS A 116 3.18 -9.91 30.80
C LYS A 116 3.52 -10.09 32.29
N GLU A 117 2.72 -10.87 33.01
CA GLU A 117 3.13 -11.58 34.23
C GLU A 117 3.82 -12.92 33.85
N PRO A 118 4.94 -13.30 34.49
CA PRO A 118 5.60 -14.59 34.26
C PRO A 118 5.12 -15.65 35.26
N LYS A 119 4.60 -16.80 34.76
CA LYS A 119 4.32 -17.99 35.59
C LYS A 119 5.63 -18.72 35.92
N LYS A 120 5.91 -18.86 37.21
CA LYS A 120 6.99 -19.63 37.84
C LYS A 120 6.63 -21.13 37.82
N ASN A 121 7.53 -21.96 37.28
CA ASN A 121 7.52 -23.42 37.46
C ASN A 121 7.77 -23.77 38.94
N ASP A 122 7.05 -24.75 39.47
CA ASP A 122 7.51 -25.55 40.61
C ASP A 122 7.38 -27.05 40.29
N LYS A 123 8.28 -27.79 40.94
CA LYS A 123 8.90 -29.05 40.56
C LYS A 123 7.98 -30.27 40.71
N GLY A 124 8.32 -31.30 39.94
CA GLY A 124 7.83 -32.65 40.17
C GLY A 124 8.45 -33.28 41.42
N THR A 125 7.71 -34.24 41.96
CA THR A 125 8.20 -35.30 42.85
C THR A 125 7.27 -36.49 42.69
N ALA A 126 7.88 -37.62 42.29
CA ALA A 126 7.43 -39.01 42.41
C ALA A 126 6.13 -39.43 41.69
#